data_AF-A0A923ZT41-F1
#
_entry.id   AF-A0A923ZT41-F1
#
_cell.length_a   1.000
_cell.length_b   1.000
_cell.length_c   1.000
_cell.angle_alpha   90.00
_cell.angle_beta   90.00
_cell.angle_gamma   90.00
#
_symmetry.space_group_name_H-M   'P 1'
#
loop_
_entity.id
_entity.type
_entity.pdbx_description
1 polymer ?
#
loop_
_entity_poly.entity_id
_entity_poly.type
_entity_poly.pdbx_seq_one_letter_code
_entity_poly.pdbx_strand_id
1 'polypeptide(L)'
;TGTALFTYGMAWGINKGLISKKTYKPIVAKAINAMMKDSVHPNGFLGYVQGTGKEPKDGQPLSLDKVPNFDDFGVGCFLLAGAEVYKMK
;
A
#
# COMPACT_ATOMS: atom_id res chain seq x y z
N THR A 1 2.11 -1.16 -4.40
CA THR A 1 2.03 0.32 -4.49
C THR A 1 0.60 0.84 -4.59
N GLY A 2 -0.19 0.44 -5.58
CA GLY A 2 -1.60 0.88 -5.73
C GLY A 2 -2.47 0.64 -4.50
N THR A 3 -2.38 -0.55 -3.89
CA THR A 3 -3.06 -0.85 -2.62
C THR A 3 -2.74 0.15 -1.52
N ALA A 4 -1.47 0.56 -1.39
CA ALA A 4 -1.06 1.53 -0.39
C ALA A 4 -1.66 2.91 -0.66
N LEU A 5 -1.64 3.39 -1.90
CA LEU A 5 -2.24 4.68 -2.29
C LEU A 5 -3.75 4.71 -2.02
N PHE A 6 -4.48 3.64 -2.36
CA PHE A 6 -5.91 3.55 -2.05
C PHE A 6 -6.18 3.48 -0.54
N THR A 7 -5.36 2.73 0.20
CA THR A 7 -5.44 2.65 1.65
C THR A 7 -5.26 4.03 2.29
N TYR A 8 -4.23 4.78 1.84
CA TYR A 8 -4.01 6.16 2.26
C TYR A 8 -5.20 7.06 1.94
N GLY A 9 -5.67 7.07 0.69
CA GLY A 9 -6.77 7.95 0.27
C GLY A 9 -8.06 7.69 1.06
N MET A 10 -8.39 6.42 1.30
CA MET A 10 -9.54 6.05 2.12
C MET A 10 -9.34 6.42 3.60
N ALA A 11 -8.17 6.13 4.18
CA ALA A 11 -7.86 6.50 5.56
C ALA A 11 -7.93 8.01 5.78
N TRP A 12 -7.33 8.78 4.88
CA TRP A 12 -7.35 10.24 4.89
C TRP A 12 -8.79 10.77 4.74
N GLY A 13 -9.56 10.23 3.79
CA GLY A 13 -10.96 10.60 3.59
C GLY A 13 -11.82 10.34 4.84
N ILE A 14 -11.57 9.24 5.55
CA ILE A 14 -12.22 8.97 6.84
C ILE A 14 -11.79 10.01 7.89
N ASN A 15 -10.49 10.27 8.02
CA ASN A 15 -9.95 11.23 9.00
C ASN A 15 -10.44 12.66 8.76
N LYS A 16 -10.75 13.02 7.52
CA LYS A 16 -11.31 14.32 7.14
C LYS A 16 -12.84 14.37 7.15
N GLY A 17 -13.51 13.26 7.48
CA GLY A 17 -14.98 13.19 7.47
C GLY A 17 -15.60 13.29 6.08
N LEU A 18 -14.83 13.03 5.02
CA LEU A 18 -15.28 13.13 3.64
C LEU A 18 -15.98 11.86 3.14
N ILE A 19 -15.65 10.70 3.74
CA ILE A 19 -16.28 9.41 3.41
C ILE A 19 -16.72 8.67 4.68
N SER A 20 -17.73 7.81 4.54
CA SER A 20 -18.30 7.05 5.66
C SER A 20 -17.29 6.12 6.33
N LYS A 21 -16.94 6.41 7.58
CA LYS A 21 -16.11 5.51 8.41
C LYS A 21 -16.71 4.11 8.50
N LYS A 22 -18.03 3.99 8.67
CA LYS A 22 -18.73 2.69 8.76
C LYS A 22 -18.52 1.85 7.50
N THR A 23 -18.53 2.49 6.34
CA THR A 23 -18.40 1.82 5.04
C THR A 23 -16.95 1.45 4.74
N TYR A 24 -16.01 2.38 4.96
CA TYR A 24 -14.65 2.24 4.44
C TYR A 24 -13.62 1.73 5.47
N LYS A 25 -13.87 1.86 6.78
CA LYS A 25 -12.93 1.35 7.81
C LYS A 25 -12.65 -0.17 7.66
N PRO A 26 -13.63 -1.04 7.39
CA PRO A 26 -13.35 -2.47 7.17
C PRO A 26 -12.45 -2.73 5.95
N ILE A 27 -12.59 -1.91 4.90
CA ILE A 27 -11.81 -2.03 3.66
C ILE A 27 -10.36 -1.61 3.93
N VAL A 28 -10.16 -0.47 4.60
CA VAL A 28 -8.84 0.02 5.02
C VAL A 28 -8.14 -1.01 5.91
N ALA A 29 -8.84 -1.57 6.89
CA ALA A 29 -8.31 -2.59 7.79
C ALA A 29 -7.86 -3.85 7.03
N LYS A 30 -8.67 -4.32 6.06
CA LYS A 30 -8.30 -5.45 5.21
C LYS A 30 -7.04 -5.16 4.39
N ALA A 31 -6.95 -3.97 3.80
CA ALA A 31 -5.84 -3.59 2.94
C ALA A 31 -4.51 -3.45 3.72
N ILE A 32 -4.51 -2.73 4.85
CA ILE A 32 -3.28 -2.55 5.64
C ILE A 32 -2.81 -3.88 6.25
N ASN A 33 -3.73 -4.73 6.72
CA ASN A 33 -3.37 -6.04 7.27
C ASN A 33 -2.76 -6.96 6.21
N ALA A 34 -3.32 -6.98 4.99
CA ALA A 34 -2.76 -7.75 3.88
C ALA A 34 -1.37 -7.24 3.49
N MET A 35 -1.15 -5.93 3.40
CA MET A 35 0.18 -5.39 3.09
C MET A 35 1.20 -5.73 4.18
N MET A 36 0.85 -5.56 5.46
CA MET A 36 1.76 -5.88 6.57
C MET A 36 2.10 -7.38 6.64
N LYS A 37 1.12 -8.25 6.38
CA LYS A 37 1.31 -9.70 6.49
C LYS A 37 1.98 -10.31 5.25
N ASP A 38 1.55 -9.87 4.06
CA ASP A 38 1.81 -10.59 2.82
C ASP A 38 2.79 -9.84 1.89
N SER A 39 3.12 -8.57 2.17
CA SER A 39 4.01 -7.76 1.29
C SER A 39 5.30 -7.31 1.95
N VAL A 40 5.40 -7.32 3.28
CA VAL A 40 6.61 -6.89 4.01
C VAL A 40 7.40 -8.12 4.44
N HIS A 41 8.66 -8.18 4.03
CA HIS A 41 9.61 -9.21 4.45
C HIS A 41 10.03 -9.01 5.91
N PRO A 42 10.55 -10.07 6.59
CA PRO A 42 11.08 -9.94 7.95
C PRO A 42 12.18 -8.87 8.11
N ASN A 43 12.93 -8.58 7.04
CA ASN A 43 13.98 -7.55 7.02
C ASN A 43 13.46 -6.15 6.65
N GLY A 44 12.15 -5.97 6.49
CA GLY A 44 11.52 -4.70 6.11
C GLY A 44 11.48 -4.42 4.60
N PHE A 45 12.00 -5.31 3.76
CA PHE A 45 11.88 -5.17 2.30
C PHE A 45 10.41 -5.27 1.87
N LEU A 46 9.97 -4.37 0.97
CA LEU A 46 8.61 -4.33 0.47
C LEU A 46 8.52 -5.04 -0.88
N GLY A 47 7.91 -6.22 -0.90
CA GLY A 47 7.64 -7.01 -2.10
C GLY A 47 6.37 -6.58 -2.85
N TYR A 48 6.08 -7.26 -3.96
CA TYR A 48 4.93 -6.97 -4.83
C TYR A 48 4.85 -5.51 -5.32
N VAL A 49 6.00 -4.82 -5.36
CA VAL A 49 6.12 -3.49 -5.93
C VAL A 49 6.33 -3.63 -7.43
N GLN A 50 5.41 -3.08 -8.22
CA GLN A 50 5.60 -2.99 -9.66
C GLN A 50 6.63 -1.91 -9.97
N GLY A 51 7.70 -2.29 -10.66
CA GLY A 51 8.70 -1.37 -11.18
C GLY A 51 8.17 -0.52 -12.34
N THR A 52 9.02 0.38 -12.83
CA THR A 52 8.73 1.15 -14.04
C THR A 52 8.95 0.31 -15.30
N GLY A 53 8.27 0.67 -16.39
CA GLY A 53 8.32 -0.07 -17.64
C GLY A 53 7.81 0.75 -18.81
N LYS A 54 8.18 0.35 -20.04
CA LYS A 54 7.64 0.95 -21.27
C LYS A 54 6.25 0.41 -21.56
N GLU A 55 5.99 -0.84 -21.18
CA GLU A 55 4.73 -1.54 -21.37
C GLU A 55 4.30 -2.28 -20.08
N PRO A 56 3.00 -2.63 -19.90
CA PRO A 56 2.51 -3.26 -18.66
C PRO A 56 3.14 -4.61 -18.30
N LYS A 57 3.67 -5.34 -19.28
CA LYS A 57 4.34 -6.63 -19.09
C LYS A 57 5.72 -6.47 -18.44
N ASP A 58 6.31 -5.29 -18.57
CA ASP A 58 7.63 -5.00 -18.04
C ASP A 58 7.54 -5.02 -16.51
N GLY A 59 8.33 -5.89 -15.88
CA GLY A 59 8.25 -6.10 -14.43
C GLY A 59 7.19 -7.12 -13.99
N GLN A 60 6.54 -7.85 -14.90
CA GLN A 60 5.73 -9.03 -14.58
C GLN A 60 6.54 -10.35 -14.71
N PRO A 61 6.12 -11.45 -14.05
CA PRO A 61 5.17 -11.46 -12.95
C PRO A 61 5.73 -10.72 -11.73
N LEU A 62 4.85 -10.15 -10.91
CA LEU A 62 5.21 -9.68 -9.58
C LEU A 62 5.38 -10.87 -8.63
N SER A 63 6.29 -10.74 -7.67
CA SER A 63 6.43 -11.67 -6.57
C SER A 63 6.86 -10.95 -5.29
N LEU A 64 6.81 -11.66 -4.18
CA LEU A 64 7.29 -11.17 -2.90
C LEU A 64 8.80 -10.86 -2.95
N ASP A 65 9.59 -11.72 -3.58
CA ASP A 65 11.06 -11.62 -3.62
C ASP A 65 11.60 -10.73 -4.74
N LYS A 66 10.74 -10.20 -5.60
CA LYS A 66 11.16 -9.38 -6.74
C LYS A 66 11.55 -7.99 -6.30
N VAL A 67 12.82 -7.65 -6.49
CA VAL A 67 13.34 -6.29 -6.31
C VAL A 67 12.94 -5.43 -7.52
N PRO A 68 12.14 -4.36 -7.33
CA PRO A 68 11.79 -3.46 -8.42
C PRO A 68 12.99 -2.56 -8.76
N ASN A 69 13.01 -2.02 -9.98
CA ASN A 69 13.99 -1.01 -10.40
C ASN A 69 13.71 0.40 -9.85
N PHE A 70 12.67 0.55 -9.02
CA PHE A 70 12.19 1.81 -8.44
C PHE A 70 11.41 1.49 -7.15
N ASP A 71 12.12 1.16 -6.08
CA ASP A 71 11.61 0.65 -4.81
C ASP A 71 11.19 1.76 -3.83
N ASP A 72 11.94 2.85 -3.77
CA ASP A 72 11.76 3.97 -2.85
C ASP A 72 10.34 4.59 -2.90
N PHE A 73 9.78 4.77 -4.09
CA PHE A 73 8.41 5.25 -4.27
C PHE A 73 7.37 4.31 -3.65
N GLY A 74 7.56 3.00 -3.83
CA GLY A 74 6.67 2.00 -3.28
C GLY A 74 6.69 1.98 -1.75
N VAL A 75 7.89 2.07 -1.17
CA VAL A 75 8.10 2.21 0.27
C VAL A 75 7.45 3.50 0.79
N GLY A 76 7.65 4.62 0.10
CA GLY A 76 7.01 5.90 0.44
C GLY A 76 5.48 5.81 0.47
N CYS A 77 4.86 5.17 -0.53
CA CYS A 77 3.42 4.92 -0.55
C CYS A 77 2.96 4.09 0.64
N PHE A 78 3.70 3.03 1.00
CA PHE A 78 3.38 2.16 2.12
C PHE A 78 3.46 2.92 3.46
N LEU A 79 4.53 3.67 3.68
CA LEU A 79 4.72 4.47 4.89
C LEU A 79 3.64 5.57 5.02
N LEU A 80 3.29 6.22 3.92
CA LEU A 80 2.22 7.21 3.88
C LEU A 80 0.87 6.60 4.28
N ALA A 81 0.54 5.42 3.76
CA ALA A 81 -0.67 4.69 4.13
C ALA A 81 -0.68 4.30 5.61
N GLY A 82 0.41 3.71 6.11
CA GLY A 82 0.54 3.31 7.52
C GLY A 82 0.41 4.49 8.47
N ALA A 83 1.07 5.62 8.15
CA ALA A 83 1.00 6.84 8.96
C ALA A 83 -0.42 7.41 9.03
N GLU A 84 -1.19 7.35 7.96
CA GLU A 84 -2.56 7.88 7.95
C GLU A 84 -3.56 6.94 8.64
N VAL A 85 -3.37 5.63 8.47
CA VAL A 85 -4.14 4.61 9.21
C VAL A 85 -3.87 4.72 10.71
N TYR A 86 -2.64 4.98 11.13
CA TYR A 86 -2.29 5.17 12.55
C TYR A 86 -3.04 6.34 13.19
N LYS A 87 -3.37 7.39 12.43
CA LYS A 87 -4.15 8.54 12.92
C LYS A 87 -5.65 8.27 13.01
N MET A 88 -6.15 7.18 12.42
CA MET A 88 -7.58 6.85 12.43
C MET A 88 -8.04 6.44 13.83
N LYS A 89 -8.77 7.34 14.48
CA LYS A 89 -9.62 7.04 15.66
C LYS A 89 -10.87 6.32 15.19
#